data_AF-A0A9D6CJW8-F1
#
_entry.id   AF-A0A9D6CJW8-F1
#
_cell.length_a   1.000
_cell.length_b   1.000
_cell.length_c   1.000
_cell.angle_alpha   90.00
_cell.angle_beta   90.00
_cell.angle_gamma   90.00
#
_symmetry.space_group_name_H-M   'P 1'
#
loop_
_entity.id
_entity.type
_entity.pdbx_description
1 polymer ?
#
loop_
_entity_poly.entity_id
_entity_poly.type
_entity_poly.pdbx_seq_one_letter_code
_entity_poly.pdbx_strand_id
1 'polypeptide(L)'
;MSPISKSSPSPALPERALVAASVSHVLGRRMHPWGLHGLAHWWRVRHNGLLVADAMGASARVVTLFAIFHDSHRNDDGADRQHGPRAAAWLARVRRGQDADCCVVTSDTIRALDDGEFESLRVACELHTGTPRHDDPTVAACFVADRLDLSRVGFRPDPRRMPAPAGLLTDAVIDAAMERERVGLRWAGGAEIETVWGVSRD
;
A
#
# COMPACT_ATOMS: atom_id res chain seq x y z
N MET A 1 15.56 36.36 6.65
CA MET A 1 14.47 35.50 6.14
C MET A 1 15.00 34.79 4.91
N SER A 2 15.42 33.53 5.04
CA SER A 2 15.83 32.73 3.89
C SER A 2 14.59 32.28 3.12
N PRO A 3 14.59 32.32 1.78
CA PRO A 3 13.44 31.87 1.01
C PRO A 3 13.31 30.36 1.15
N ILE A 4 12.11 29.90 1.52
CA ILE A 4 11.75 28.49 1.49
C ILE A 4 11.84 28.05 0.03
N SER A 5 12.83 27.18 -0.26
CA SER A 5 12.94 26.50 -1.55
C SER A 5 11.65 25.71 -1.78
N LYS A 6 10.86 26.12 -2.77
CA LYS A 6 9.76 25.29 -3.27
C LYS A 6 10.41 24.10 -3.98
N SER A 7 10.42 22.94 -3.33
CA SER A 7 10.82 21.69 -3.96
C SER A 7 9.96 21.49 -5.22
N SER A 8 10.60 21.17 -6.33
CA SER A 8 9.91 20.74 -7.55
C SER A 8 8.99 19.57 -7.20
N PRO A 9 7.77 19.49 -7.78
CA PRO A 9 6.89 18.36 -7.51
C PRO A 9 7.58 17.06 -7.94
N SER A 10 7.58 16.07 -7.04
CA SER A 10 8.10 14.74 -7.35
C SER A 10 7.37 14.16 -8.56
N PRO A 11 8.07 13.46 -9.48
CA PRO A 11 7.44 12.87 -10.65
C PRO A 11 6.37 11.85 -10.23
N ALA A 12 5.32 11.73 -11.03
CA ALA A 12 4.24 10.77 -10.79
C ALA A 12 4.79 9.33 -10.79
N LEU A 13 4.24 8.47 -9.92
CA LEU A 13 4.64 7.07 -9.84
C LEU A 13 4.19 6.29 -11.10
N PRO A 14 5.05 5.42 -11.66
CA PRO A 14 4.69 4.57 -12.79
C PRO A 14 3.84 3.36 -12.36
N GLU A 15 2.71 3.60 -11.69
CA GLU A 15 1.93 2.58 -10.96
C GLU A 15 1.60 1.34 -11.80
N ARG A 16 1.17 1.52 -13.07
CA ARG A 16 0.91 0.40 -14.00
C ARG A 16 2.09 -0.56 -14.12
N ALA A 17 3.31 -0.05 -14.26
CA ALA A 17 4.51 -0.88 -14.39
C ALA A 17 4.88 -1.55 -13.06
N LEU A 18 4.72 -0.83 -11.94
CA LEU A 18 4.97 -1.38 -10.60
C LEU A 18 4.00 -2.53 -10.30
N VAL A 19 2.72 -2.35 -10.62
CA VAL A 19 1.67 -3.37 -10.44
C VAL A 19 1.91 -4.56 -11.34
N ALA A 20 2.25 -4.36 -12.62
CA ALA A 20 2.58 -5.44 -13.53
C ALA A 20 3.74 -6.31 -12.99
N ALA A 21 4.81 -5.67 -12.50
CA ALA A 21 5.93 -6.38 -11.88
C ALA A 21 5.52 -7.17 -10.61
N SER A 22 4.73 -6.55 -9.73
CA SER A 22 4.20 -7.22 -8.53
C SER A 22 3.28 -8.39 -8.87
N VAL A 23 2.42 -8.26 -9.88
CA VAL A 23 1.55 -9.35 -10.36
C VAL A 23 2.38 -10.51 -10.90
N SER A 24 3.42 -10.24 -11.70
CA SER A 24 4.35 -11.28 -12.17
C SER A 24 5.01 -12.02 -10.99
N HIS A 25 5.40 -11.32 -9.92
CA HIS A 25 5.93 -11.96 -8.71
C HIS A 25 4.89 -12.87 -8.05
N VAL A 26 3.67 -12.37 -7.82
CA VAL A 26 2.56 -13.11 -7.21
C VAL A 26 2.22 -14.38 -8.00
N LEU A 27 2.17 -14.29 -9.33
CA LEU A 27 1.97 -15.45 -10.21
C LEU A 27 3.10 -16.47 -10.06
N GLY A 28 4.35 -16.03 -9.95
CA GLY A 28 5.51 -16.89 -9.67
C GLY A 28 5.46 -17.61 -8.32
N ARG A 29 4.70 -17.06 -7.35
CA ARG A 29 4.41 -17.70 -6.06
C ARG A 29 3.18 -18.60 -6.08
N ARG A 30 2.55 -18.78 -7.25
CA ARG A 30 1.30 -19.56 -7.43
C ARG A 30 0.11 -19.01 -6.63
N MET A 31 0.15 -17.72 -6.31
CA MET A 31 -0.99 -17.02 -5.72
C MET A 31 -1.87 -16.43 -6.82
N HIS A 32 -3.18 -16.30 -6.53
CA HIS A 32 -4.13 -15.72 -7.47
C HIS A 32 -4.08 -14.18 -7.39
N PRO A 33 -3.80 -13.43 -8.48
CA PRO A 33 -3.70 -11.97 -8.43
C PRO A 33 -4.99 -11.26 -8.03
N TRP A 34 -6.15 -11.91 -8.18
CA TRP A 34 -7.45 -11.41 -7.70
C TRP A 34 -7.94 -12.13 -6.44
N GLY A 35 -7.05 -12.84 -5.75
CA GLY A 35 -7.33 -13.49 -4.47
C GLY A 35 -7.54 -12.48 -3.33
N LEU A 36 -7.65 -13.02 -2.11
CA LEU A 36 -7.97 -12.27 -0.89
C LEU A 36 -6.99 -11.12 -0.62
N HIS A 37 -5.72 -11.34 -0.96
CA HIS A 37 -4.60 -10.42 -0.77
C HIS A 37 -4.09 -9.82 -2.08
N GLY A 38 -4.92 -9.80 -3.13
CA GLY A 38 -4.55 -9.40 -4.48
C GLY A 38 -4.97 -7.97 -4.88
N LEU A 39 -5.07 -7.75 -6.19
CA LEU A 39 -5.29 -6.45 -6.84
C LEU A 39 -6.48 -5.65 -6.28
N ALA A 40 -7.61 -6.30 -6.02
CA ALA A 40 -8.78 -5.61 -5.46
C ALA A 40 -8.51 -5.09 -4.04
N HIS A 41 -7.78 -5.85 -3.23
CA HIS A 41 -7.34 -5.44 -1.90
C HIS A 41 -6.33 -4.29 -2.01
N TRP A 42 -5.27 -4.46 -2.79
CA TRP A 42 -4.25 -3.41 -3.00
C TRP A 42 -4.86 -2.10 -3.47
N TRP A 43 -5.85 -2.16 -4.38
CA TRP A 43 -6.55 -0.97 -4.89
C TRP A 43 -7.34 -0.25 -3.80
N ARG A 44 -8.05 -0.99 -2.95
CA ARG A 44 -8.76 -0.41 -1.79
C ARG A 44 -7.79 0.15 -0.76
N VAL A 45 -6.66 -0.51 -0.48
CA VAL A 45 -5.61 0.01 0.40
C VAL A 45 -5.06 1.34 -0.13
N ARG A 46 -4.72 1.40 -1.42
CA ARG A 46 -4.28 2.65 -2.07
C ARG A 46 -5.32 3.75 -1.88
N HIS A 47 -6.58 3.48 -2.23
CA HIS A 47 -7.66 4.47 -2.11
C HIS A 47 -7.87 4.93 -0.65
N ASN A 48 -7.98 3.99 0.28
CA ASN A 48 -8.17 4.28 1.71
C ASN A 48 -7.03 5.13 2.27
N GLY A 49 -5.79 4.80 1.91
CA GLY A 49 -4.61 5.53 2.35
C GLY A 49 -4.57 6.96 1.80
N LEU A 50 -4.90 7.15 0.52
CA LEU A 50 -4.93 8.48 -0.09
C LEU A 50 -6.01 9.39 0.52
N LEU A 51 -7.12 8.83 1.01
CA LEU A 51 -8.16 9.60 1.71
C LEU A 51 -7.68 10.17 3.06
N VAL A 52 -6.75 9.50 3.73
CA VAL A 52 -6.30 9.89 5.08
C VAL A 52 -4.92 10.57 5.08
N ALA A 53 -4.16 10.45 3.99
CA ALA A 53 -2.74 10.84 3.96
C ALA A 53 -2.51 12.31 4.32
N ASP A 54 -3.24 13.24 3.69
CA ASP A 54 -3.09 14.68 3.91
C ASP A 54 -3.40 15.06 5.37
N ALA A 55 -4.54 14.60 5.89
CA ALA A 55 -4.96 14.85 7.28
C ALA A 55 -4.00 14.26 8.33
N MET A 56 -3.22 13.25 7.96
CA MET A 56 -2.20 12.64 8.81
C MET A 56 -0.80 13.24 8.60
N GLY A 57 -0.58 14.08 7.60
CA GLY A 57 0.76 14.55 7.21
C GLY A 57 1.65 13.43 6.64
N ALA A 58 1.04 12.44 6.00
CA ALA A 58 1.72 11.27 5.43
C ALA A 58 2.12 11.48 3.97
N SER A 59 3.22 10.84 3.54
CA SER A 59 3.61 10.81 2.12
C SER A 59 2.64 9.94 1.29
N ALA A 60 1.84 10.58 0.44
CA ALA A 60 0.97 9.90 -0.52
C ALA A 60 1.75 8.96 -1.47
N ARG A 61 3.00 9.32 -1.79
CA ARG A 61 3.91 8.48 -2.60
C ARG A 61 4.20 7.16 -1.90
N VAL A 62 4.60 7.20 -0.61
CA VAL A 62 4.88 6.00 0.18
C VAL A 62 3.63 5.16 0.39
N VAL A 63 2.49 5.78 0.70
CA VAL A 63 1.20 5.10 0.87
C VAL A 63 0.81 4.30 -0.38
N THR A 64 0.97 4.88 -1.57
CA THR A 64 0.70 4.20 -2.84
C THR A 64 1.67 3.03 -3.07
N LEU A 65 2.96 3.20 -2.80
CA LEU A 65 3.94 2.11 -2.92
C LEU A 65 3.68 0.98 -1.92
N PHE A 66 3.31 1.33 -0.68
CA PHE A 66 2.93 0.36 0.35
C PHE A 66 1.74 -0.49 -0.12
N ALA A 67 0.70 0.16 -0.66
CA ALA A 67 -0.48 -0.55 -1.17
C ALA A 67 -0.13 -1.60 -2.23
N ILE A 68 0.84 -1.33 -3.09
CA ILE A 68 1.28 -2.23 -4.17
C ILE A 68 2.21 -3.36 -3.66
N PHE A 69 3.02 -3.11 -2.61
CA PHE A 69 4.10 -4.03 -2.23
C PHE A 69 3.87 -4.83 -0.94
N HIS A 70 3.07 -4.34 0.02
CA HIS A 70 2.99 -4.94 1.37
C HIS A 70 2.59 -6.42 1.36
N ASP A 71 1.64 -6.78 0.48
CA ASP A 71 1.11 -8.14 0.31
C ASP A 71 1.65 -8.86 -0.93
N SER A 72 2.51 -8.23 -1.73
CA SER A 72 3.04 -8.85 -2.96
C SER A 72 4.04 -9.98 -2.71
N HIS A 73 4.55 -10.09 -1.48
CA HIS A 73 5.54 -11.10 -1.05
C HIS A 73 4.94 -12.21 -0.18
N ARG A 74 3.62 -12.42 -0.27
CA ARG A 74 2.96 -13.57 0.32
C ARG A 74 3.36 -14.88 -0.40
N ASN A 75 3.33 -15.98 0.34
CA ASN A 75 3.51 -17.34 -0.17
C ASN A 75 2.18 -18.12 -0.21
N ASP A 76 1.18 -17.66 0.53
CA ASP A 76 -0.18 -18.20 0.56
C ASP A 76 -1.20 -17.11 0.98
N ASP A 77 -2.48 -17.39 0.74
CA ASP A 77 -3.61 -16.53 1.15
C ASP A 77 -4.04 -16.75 2.62
N GLY A 78 -3.28 -17.55 3.38
CA GLY A 78 -3.51 -17.79 4.80
C GLY A 78 -2.84 -16.74 5.69
N ALA A 79 -2.42 -17.20 6.88
CA ALA A 79 -1.89 -16.30 7.90
C ALA A 79 -0.54 -15.68 7.54
N ASP A 80 0.28 -16.40 6.75
CA ASP A 80 1.65 -16.07 6.31
C ASP A 80 2.30 -14.89 7.03
N ARG A 81 2.65 -15.01 8.31
CA ARG A 81 3.08 -13.86 9.14
C ARG A 81 4.37 -13.18 8.68
N GLN A 82 5.05 -13.75 7.69
CA GLN A 82 6.36 -13.30 7.22
C GLN A 82 6.29 -12.52 5.90
N HIS A 83 5.11 -12.30 5.31
CA HIS A 83 4.96 -11.51 4.07
C HIS A 83 5.51 -10.09 4.21
N GLY A 84 5.17 -9.39 5.29
CA GLY A 84 5.68 -8.05 5.58
C GLY A 84 7.21 -8.00 5.68
N PRO A 85 7.84 -8.80 6.57
CA PRO A 85 9.29 -8.93 6.63
C PRO A 85 9.96 -9.30 5.30
N ARG A 86 9.35 -10.17 4.50
CA ARG A 86 9.89 -10.52 3.16
C ARG A 86 9.81 -9.35 2.17
N ALA A 87 8.70 -8.62 2.15
CA ALA A 87 8.55 -7.41 1.34
C ALA A 87 9.60 -6.35 1.74
N ALA A 88 9.79 -6.10 3.03
CA ALA A 88 10.79 -5.18 3.54
C ALA A 88 12.23 -5.60 3.19
N ALA A 89 12.56 -6.89 3.33
CA ALA A 89 13.86 -7.42 2.95
C ALA A 89 14.11 -7.31 1.44
N TRP A 90 13.09 -7.54 0.61
CA TRP A 90 13.17 -7.34 -0.84
C TRP A 90 13.40 -5.87 -1.19
N LEU A 91 12.61 -4.94 -0.64
CA LEU A 91 12.78 -3.49 -0.83
C LEU A 91 14.23 -3.06 -0.53
N ALA A 92 14.80 -3.56 0.56
CA ALA A 92 16.19 -3.29 0.96
C ALA A 92 17.23 -3.82 -0.04
N ARG A 93 17.02 -5.02 -0.61
CA ARG A 93 17.90 -5.54 -1.67
C ARG A 93 17.79 -4.71 -2.94
N VAL A 94 16.58 -4.35 -3.37
CA VAL A 94 16.35 -3.53 -4.57
C VAL A 94 17.02 -2.16 -4.42
N ARG A 95 16.84 -1.48 -3.28
CA ARG A 95 17.48 -0.19 -2.98
C ARG A 95 19.01 -0.25 -3.12
N ARG A 96 19.63 -1.33 -2.65
CA ARG A 96 21.08 -1.56 -2.76
C ARG A 96 21.54 -2.08 -4.12
N GLY A 97 20.62 -2.33 -5.05
CA GLY A 97 20.93 -2.95 -6.35
C GLY A 97 21.40 -4.39 -6.27
N GLN A 98 20.91 -5.12 -5.28
CA GLN A 98 21.23 -6.53 -5.03
C GLN A 98 20.11 -7.48 -5.48
N ASP A 99 19.22 -7.01 -6.37
CA ASP A 99 18.11 -7.80 -6.91
C ASP A 99 18.16 -7.71 -8.43
N ALA A 100 18.75 -8.73 -9.06
CA ALA A 100 19.00 -8.77 -10.51
C ALA A 100 17.72 -9.04 -11.33
N ASP A 101 16.70 -9.62 -10.68
CA ASP A 101 15.43 -9.96 -11.31
C ASP A 101 14.42 -8.79 -11.23
N CYS A 102 14.68 -7.80 -10.37
CA CYS A 102 13.85 -6.61 -10.27
C CYS A 102 13.91 -5.78 -11.55
N CYS A 103 12.75 -5.47 -12.13
CA CYS A 103 12.70 -4.66 -13.33
C CYS A 103 13.20 -3.23 -13.08
N VAL A 104 13.78 -2.62 -14.12
CA VAL A 104 14.40 -1.28 -14.05
C VAL A 104 13.44 -0.25 -13.45
N VAL A 105 12.18 -0.21 -13.89
CA VAL A 105 11.18 0.76 -13.43
C VAL A 105 10.94 0.67 -11.91
N THR A 106 10.78 -0.54 -11.38
CA THR A 106 10.62 -0.76 -9.93
C THR A 106 11.88 -0.38 -9.18
N SER A 107 13.05 -0.77 -9.69
CA SER A 107 14.33 -0.47 -9.07
C SER A 107 14.64 1.02 -9.03
N ASP A 108 14.36 1.75 -10.11
CA ASP A 108 14.55 3.20 -10.21
C ASP A 108 13.56 3.95 -9.33
N THR A 109 12.30 3.50 -9.28
CA THR A 109 11.27 4.09 -8.40
C THR A 109 11.69 3.99 -6.93
N ILE A 110 12.17 2.83 -6.50
CA ILE A 110 12.64 2.60 -5.13
C ILE A 110 13.91 3.41 -4.86
N ARG A 111 14.88 3.44 -5.78
CA ARG A 111 16.12 4.22 -5.64
C ARG A 111 15.90 5.73 -5.67
N ALA A 112 14.82 6.20 -6.26
CA ALA A 112 14.44 7.61 -6.29
C ALA A 112 13.70 8.08 -5.02
N LEU A 113 13.38 7.21 -4.06
CA LEU A 113 12.90 7.63 -2.75
C LEU A 113 14.04 8.30 -1.98
N ASP A 114 13.77 9.36 -1.22
CA ASP A 114 14.74 9.79 -0.21
C ASP A 114 14.83 8.74 0.91
N ASP A 115 15.81 8.89 1.80
CA ASP A 115 16.06 7.89 2.84
C ASP A 115 14.90 7.79 3.85
N GLY A 116 14.18 8.88 4.11
CA GLY A 116 13.03 8.90 5.00
C GLY A 116 11.80 8.22 4.38
N GLU A 117 11.50 8.51 3.11
CA GLU A 117 10.45 7.84 2.35
C GLU A 117 10.72 6.34 2.20
N PHE A 118 11.98 5.98 1.90
CA PHE A 118 12.37 4.58 1.78
C PHE A 118 12.22 3.85 3.11
N GLU A 119 12.68 4.43 4.21
CA GLU A 119 12.56 3.81 5.53
C GLU A 119 11.10 3.69 5.96
N SER A 120 10.27 4.72 5.71
CA SER A 120 8.83 4.66 5.93
C SER A 120 8.18 3.50 5.18
N LEU A 121 8.47 3.34 3.87
CA LEU A 121 7.94 2.26 3.06
C LEU A 121 8.37 0.89 3.59
N ARG A 122 9.67 0.75 3.90
CA ARG A 122 10.27 -0.50 4.38
C ARG A 122 9.64 -0.92 5.72
N VAL A 123 9.57 0.00 6.68
CA VAL A 123 9.01 -0.22 8.02
C VAL A 123 7.51 -0.49 7.95
N ALA A 124 6.77 0.26 7.11
CA ALA A 124 5.35 0.03 6.91
C ALA A 124 5.09 -1.40 6.41
N CYS A 125 5.80 -1.86 5.38
CA CYS A 125 5.71 -3.24 4.91
C CYS A 125 6.07 -4.24 6.02
N GLU A 126 7.17 -4.03 6.74
CA GLU A 126 7.65 -4.96 7.77
C GLU A 126 6.63 -5.15 8.91
N LEU A 127 6.04 -4.05 9.40
CA LEU A 127 5.36 -4.02 10.70
C LEU A 127 3.83 -3.96 10.63
N HIS A 128 3.21 -3.80 9.46
CA HIS A 128 1.76 -3.53 9.36
C HIS A 128 0.84 -4.57 10.04
N THR A 129 1.26 -5.83 10.12
CA THR A 129 0.55 -6.89 10.87
C THR A 129 1.07 -7.14 12.28
N GLY A 130 2.28 -6.66 12.60
CA GLY A 130 3.00 -6.98 13.84
C GLY A 130 2.83 -5.97 14.98
N THR A 131 2.54 -4.70 14.67
CA THR A 131 2.38 -3.64 15.68
C THR A 131 1.11 -2.83 15.46
N PRO A 132 0.38 -2.44 16.52
CA PRO A 132 -0.82 -1.63 16.36
C PRO A 132 -0.53 -0.17 15.97
N ARG A 133 0.65 0.38 16.26
CA ARG A 133 0.95 1.82 16.08
C ARG A 133 2.43 2.05 15.71
N HIS A 134 2.70 3.22 15.13
CA HIS A 134 4.04 3.74 14.85
C HIS A 134 3.97 5.28 14.91
N ASP A 135 5.08 5.93 15.30
CA ASP A 135 5.12 7.39 15.49
C ASP A 135 5.28 8.17 14.18
N ASP A 136 5.88 7.54 13.16
CA ASP A 136 5.92 8.09 11.81
C ASP A 136 4.51 8.16 11.20
N PRO A 137 4.00 9.35 10.84
CA PRO A 137 2.66 9.52 10.29
C PRO A 137 2.44 8.77 8.97
N THR A 138 3.48 8.59 8.16
CA THR A 138 3.42 7.85 6.89
C THR A 138 3.24 6.36 7.14
N VAL A 139 4.00 5.79 8.06
CA VAL A 139 3.85 4.38 8.49
C VAL A 139 2.47 4.16 9.11
N ALA A 140 2.04 5.08 9.97
CA ALA A 140 0.71 5.04 10.59
C ALA A 140 -0.41 5.07 9.54
N ALA A 141 -0.33 5.95 8.54
CA ALA A 141 -1.32 6.03 7.46
C ALA A 141 -1.37 4.73 6.63
N CYS A 142 -0.23 4.10 6.37
CA CYS A 142 -0.19 2.78 5.72
C CYS A 142 -0.94 1.72 6.52
N PHE A 143 -0.79 1.71 7.86
CA PHE A 143 -1.51 0.76 8.71
C PHE A 143 -3.02 1.03 8.72
N VAL A 144 -3.43 2.31 8.75
CA VAL A 144 -4.84 2.70 8.63
C VAL A 144 -5.40 2.22 7.29
N ALA A 145 -4.66 2.43 6.20
CA ALA A 145 -5.07 2.07 4.85
C ALA A 145 -5.39 0.57 4.69
N ASP A 146 -4.51 -0.31 5.17
CA ASP A 146 -4.73 -1.76 5.17
C ASP A 146 -5.85 -2.19 6.14
N ARG A 147 -5.87 -1.62 7.35
CA ARG A 147 -6.86 -2.00 8.38
C ARG A 147 -8.28 -1.58 8.04
N LEU A 148 -8.46 -0.51 7.26
CA LEU A 148 -9.76 -0.14 6.72
C LEU A 148 -10.34 -1.21 5.78
N ASP A 149 -9.51 -2.09 5.22
CA ASP A 149 -9.94 -3.16 4.32
C ASP A 149 -10.13 -4.53 5.00
N LEU A 150 -10.19 -4.57 6.34
CA LEU A 150 -10.32 -5.81 7.11
C LEU A 150 -11.65 -6.54 6.93
N SER A 151 -12.70 -5.90 6.39
CA SER A 151 -13.97 -6.59 6.14
C SER A 151 -13.81 -7.73 5.13
N ARG A 152 -12.84 -7.61 4.22
CA ARG A 152 -12.47 -8.65 3.24
C ARG A 152 -12.18 -10.01 3.89
N VAL A 153 -11.64 -9.98 5.11
CA VAL A 153 -11.26 -11.16 5.91
C VAL A 153 -12.22 -11.39 7.08
N GLY A 154 -13.42 -10.81 7.03
CA GLY A 154 -14.49 -11.04 8.01
C GLY A 154 -14.43 -10.20 9.28
N PHE A 155 -13.58 -9.16 9.33
CA PHE A 155 -13.46 -8.29 10.51
C PHE A 155 -13.94 -6.88 10.19
N ARG A 156 -14.87 -6.35 10.99
CA ARG A 156 -15.19 -4.92 10.94
C ARG A 156 -13.96 -4.11 11.38
N PRO A 157 -13.50 -3.11 10.60
CA PRO A 157 -12.42 -2.23 11.05
C PRO A 157 -12.77 -1.53 12.37
N ASP A 158 -11.85 -1.57 13.34
CA ASP A 158 -12.01 -0.93 14.67
C ASP A 158 -11.11 0.32 14.74
N PRO A 159 -11.68 1.54 14.82
CA PRO A 159 -10.90 2.77 14.88
C PRO A 159 -9.94 2.83 16.08
N ARG A 160 -10.23 2.13 17.19
CA ARG A 160 -9.34 2.09 18.37
C ARG A 160 -8.05 1.30 18.09
N ARG A 161 -8.05 0.44 17.07
CA ARG A 161 -6.91 -0.36 16.63
C ARG A 161 -6.17 0.26 15.44
N MET A 162 -6.44 1.52 15.11
CA MET A 162 -5.79 2.24 14.01
C MET A 162 -5.06 3.49 14.55
N PRO A 163 -3.82 3.77 14.08
CA PRO A 163 -3.04 4.92 14.54
C PRO A 163 -3.45 6.22 13.81
N ALA A 164 -4.70 6.67 14.01
CA ALA A 164 -5.21 7.91 13.43
C ALA A 164 -5.80 8.86 14.50
N PRO A 165 -5.86 10.18 14.25
CA PRO A 165 -6.55 11.13 15.12
C PRO A 165 -8.04 10.79 15.35
N ALA A 166 -8.56 11.12 16.54
CA ALA A 166 -9.87 10.68 17.03
C ALA A 166 -11.12 11.20 16.27
N GLY A 167 -10.96 11.97 15.19
CA GLY A 167 -12.05 12.41 14.31
C GLY A 167 -11.92 11.94 12.86
N LEU A 168 -10.81 11.29 12.51
CA LEU A 168 -10.53 10.91 11.13
C LEU A 168 -11.22 9.60 10.72
N LEU A 169 -11.45 8.70 11.68
CA LEU A 169 -12.04 7.38 11.46
C LEU A 169 -13.45 7.29 12.06
N THR A 170 -14.35 8.13 11.55
CA THR A 170 -15.77 8.11 11.91
C THR A 170 -16.45 6.84 11.41
N ASP A 171 -17.63 6.51 11.93
CA ASP A 171 -18.42 5.36 11.46
C ASP A 171 -18.69 5.44 9.95
N ALA A 172 -18.96 6.64 9.42
CA ALA A 172 -19.16 6.85 7.99
C ALA A 172 -17.91 6.48 7.15
N VAL A 173 -16.70 6.76 7.63
CA VAL A 173 -15.46 6.37 6.94
C VAL A 173 -15.29 4.85 6.94
N ILE A 174 -15.58 4.20 8.07
CA ILE A 174 -15.48 2.75 8.19
C ILE A 174 -16.53 2.06 7.31
N ASP A 175 -17.78 2.51 7.36
CA ASP A 175 -18.88 1.95 6.58
C ASP A 175 -18.63 2.13 5.07
N ALA A 176 -18.07 3.28 4.66
CA ALA A 176 -17.66 3.49 3.28
C ALA A 176 -16.53 2.53 2.84
N ALA A 177 -15.58 2.21 3.74
CA ALA A 177 -14.52 1.24 3.45
C ALA A 177 -15.07 -0.17 3.29
N MET A 178 -15.97 -0.59 4.18
CA MET A 178 -16.66 -1.87 4.08
C MET A 178 -17.51 -1.96 2.82
N GLU A 179 -18.18 -0.87 2.44
CA GLU A 179 -18.99 -0.83 1.22
C GLU A 179 -18.14 -1.03 -0.04
N ARG A 180 -16.94 -0.41 -0.11
CA ARG A 180 -15.99 -0.62 -1.22
C ARG A 180 -15.62 -2.09 -1.37
N GLU A 181 -15.41 -2.80 -0.26
CA GLU A 181 -15.14 -4.23 -0.28
C GLU A 181 -16.37 -5.03 -0.74
N ARG A 182 -17.54 -4.79 -0.13
CA ARG A 182 -18.80 -5.48 -0.41
C ARG A 182 -19.21 -5.41 -1.88
N VAL A 183 -19.02 -4.27 -2.53
CA VAL A 183 -19.41 -4.08 -3.95
C VAL A 183 -18.30 -4.41 -4.94
N GLY A 184 -17.11 -4.82 -4.46
CA GLY A 184 -15.96 -5.16 -5.31
C GLY A 184 -15.37 -3.94 -6.02
N LEU A 185 -15.40 -3.91 -7.35
CA LEU A 185 -14.93 -2.78 -8.16
C LEU A 185 -16.06 -1.83 -8.59
N ARG A 186 -17.31 -2.04 -8.13
CA ARG A 186 -18.49 -1.26 -8.57
C ARG A 186 -18.73 0.05 -7.80
N TRP A 187 -17.79 0.50 -6.98
CA TRP A 187 -17.85 1.82 -6.32
C TRP A 187 -17.22 2.90 -7.22
N ALA A 188 -17.44 4.18 -6.92
CA ALA A 188 -17.12 5.30 -7.84
C ALA A 188 -15.68 5.32 -8.38
N GLY A 189 -14.68 4.97 -7.57
CA GLY A 189 -13.27 4.86 -7.98
C GLY A 189 -12.79 3.42 -8.20
N GLY A 190 -13.69 2.43 -8.19
CA GLY A 190 -13.34 1.02 -8.40
C GLY A 190 -12.93 0.73 -9.85
N ALA A 191 -13.64 1.32 -10.81
CA ALA A 191 -13.35 1.18 -12.25
C ALA A 191 -12.04 1.86 -12.68
N GLU A 192 -11.55 2.83 -11.90
CA GLU A 192 -10.29 3.53 -12.20
C GLU A 192 -9.08 2.59 -12.19
N ILE A 193 -9.16 1.42 -11.54
CA ILE A 193 -8.09 0.42 -11.52
C ILE A 193 -7.65 0.02 -12.94
N GLU A 194 -8.57 -0.07 -13.90
CA GLU A 194 -8.25 -0.39 -15.29
C GLU A 194 -7.43 0.72 -15.94
N THR A 195 -7.83 1.98 -15.73
CA THR A 195 -7.11 3.12 -16.31
C THR A 195 -5.75 3.35 -15.64
N VAL A 196 -5.69 3.28 -14.31
CA VAL A 196 -4.51 3.60 -13.50
C VAL A 196 -3.51 2.45 -13.49
N TRP A 197 -3.97 1.21 -13.26
CA TRP A 197 -3.11 0.03 -13.17
C TRP A 197 -3.06 -0.83 -14.43
N GLY A 198 -3.94 -0.58 -15.41
CA GLY A 198 -3.92 -1.35 -16.66
C GLY A 198 -4.33 -2.81 -16.46
N VAL A 199 -5.09 -3.13 -15.42
CA VAL A 199 -5.54 -4.50 -15.10
C VAL A 199 -7.06 -4.58 -15.18
N SER A 200 -7.57 -5.66 -15.78
CA SER A 200 -9.00 -5.97 -15.84
C SER A 200 -9.27 -7.35 -15.20
N ARG A 201 -10.48 -7.51 -14.67
CA ARG A 201 -10.99 -8.77 -14.10
C ARG A 201 -11.80 -9.59 -15.11
N ASP A 202 -11.78 -9.20 -16.39
CA ASP A 202 -12.43 -9.92 -17.51
C ASP A 202 -11.96 -11.37 -17.65
#